data_AF-A0A1M4UXT6-F1
#
_entry.id   AF-A0A1M4UXT6-F1
#
_cell.length_a   1.000
_cell.length_b   1.000
_cell.length_c   1.000
_cell.angle_alpha   90.00
_cell.angle_beta   90.00
_cell.angle_gamma   90.00
#
_symmetry.space_group_name_H-M   'P 1'
#
loop_
_entity.id
_entity.type
_entity.pdbx_description
1 polymer ?
#
loop_
_entity_poly.entity_id
_entity_poly.type
_entity_poly.pdbx_seq_one_letter_code
_entity_poly.pdbx_strand_id
1 'polypeptide(L)' 'MSIEKDMILLDIVEKYPETEDVFHMYDERAGVCIMCSHLFDSLESVTEKYGIELDEILNKLNRAINS' A
#
# COMPACT_ATOMS: atom_id res chain seq x y z
N MET A 1 4.27 7.48 -13.67
CA MET A 1 3.00 7.56 -12.90
C MET A 1 3.36 7.74 -11.43
N SER A 2 2.43 8.20 -10.59
CA SER A 2 2.67 8.37 -9.16
C SER A 2 1.49 7.84 -8.35
N ILE A 3 1.78 7.09 -7.29
CA ILE A 3 0.82 6.69 -6.26
C ILE A 3 0.84 7.76 -5.17
N GLU A 4 -0.34 8.18 -4.73
CA GLU A 4 -0.57 9.19 -3.70
C GLU A 4 -1.27 8.58 -2.48
N LYS A 5 -1.19 9.25 -1.34
CA LYS A 5 -1.62 8.72 -0.03
C LYS A 5 -3.14 8.59 0.14
N ASP A 6 -3.90 9.35 -0.62
CA ASP A 6 -5.36 9.40 -0.63
C ASP A 6 -5.97 8.32 -1.53
N MET A 7 -5.16 7.63 -2.33
CA MET A 7 -5.60 6.52 -3.16
C MET A 7 -6.05 5.32 -2.32
N ILE A 8 -7.11 4.65 -2.77
CA ILE A 8 -7.63 3.43 -2.18
C ILE A 8 -6.74 2.25 -2.57
N LEU A 9 -6.49 1.32 -1.64
CA LEU A 9 -5.65 0.14 -1.88
C LEU A 9 -6.12 -0.64 -3.11
N LEU A 10 -7.43 -0.86 -3.25
CA LEU A 10 -8.03 -1.49 -4.43
C LEU A 10 -7.64 -0.79 -5.74
N ASP A 11 -7.78 0.53 -5.80
CA ASP A 11 -7.46 1.31 -7.00
C ASP A 11 -5.96 1.23 -7.34
N ILE A 12 -5.10 1.15 -6.31
CA ILE A 12 -3.66 1.01 -6.49
C ILE A 12 -3.34 -0.35 -7.10
N VAL A 13 -3.82 -1.46 -6.52
CA VAL A 13 -3.50 -2.81 -7.00
C VAL A 13 -4.18 -3.14 -8.33
N GLU A 14 -5.38 -2.59 -8.60
CA GLU A 14 -6.05 -2.77 -9.90
C GLU A 14 -5.29 -2.06 -11.02
N LYS A 15 -4.77 -0.86 -10.77
CA LYS A 15 -3.97 -0.10 -11.75
C LYS A 15 -2.53 -0.60 -11.86
N TYR A 16 -1.98 -1.08 -10.75
CA TYR A 16 -0.58 -1.46 -10.59
C TYR A 16 -0.44 -2.79 -9.84
N PRO A 17 -0.73 -3.94 -10.50
CA PRO A 17 -0.64 -5.25 -9.86
C PRO A 17 0.73 -5.57 -9.24
N GLU A 18 1.80 -4.98 -9.77
CA GLU A 18 3.17 -5.08 -9.23
C GLU A 18 3.31 -4.51 -7.80
N THR A 19 2.34 -3.75 -7.32
CA THR A 19 2.33 -3.20 -5.96
C THR A 19 1.87 -4.19 -4.90
N GLU A 20 1.22 -5.30 -5.28
CA GLU A 20 0.76 -6.35 -4.34
C GLU A 20 1.92 -6.89 -3.49
N ASP A 21 3.08 -7.10 -4.10
CA ASP A 21 4.29 -7.57 -3.40
C ASP A 21 4.76 -6.58 -2.33
N VAL A 22 4.58 -5.27 -2.56
CA VAL A 22 4.92 -4.25 -1.56
C VAL A 22 3.98 -4.35 -0.37
N PHE A 23 2.68 -4.53 -0.57
CA PHE A 23 1.72 -4.68 0.52
C PHE A 23 1.99 -5.96 1.34
N HIS A 24 2.28 -7.08 0.68
CA HIS A 24 2.62 -8.33 1.36
C HIS A 24 3.86 -8.21 2.28
N MET A 25 4.84 -7.35 1.97
CA MET A 25 5.98 -7.08 2.85
C MET A 25 5.58 -6.47 4.20
N TYR A 26 4.41 -5.82 4.27
CA TYR A 26 3.91 -5.19 5.49
C TYR A 26 2.89 -6.05 6.24
N ASP A 27 2.42 -7.16 5.65
CA ASP A 27 1.42 -8.04 6.29
C ASP A 27 1.95 -8.63 7.60
N GLU A 28 3.21 -9.07 7.64
CA GLU A 28 3.82 -9.58 8.87
C GLU A 28 3.91 -8.50 9.96
N ARG A 29 4.18 -7.26 9.57
CA ARG A 29 4.25 -6.11 10.49
C ARG A 29 2.87 -5.68 10.98
N ALA A 30 1.86 -5.72 10.11
CA ALA A 30 0.48 -5.41 10.45
C ALA A 30 -0.20 -6.54 11.25
N GLY A 31 0.34 -7.76 11.20
CA GLY A 31 -0.23 -8.96 11.82
C GLY A 31 -1.50 -9.47 11.12
N VAL A 32 -1.83 -8.90 9.96
CA VAL A 32 -2.97 -9.25 9.12
C VAL A 32 -2.61 -9.02 7.66
N CYS A 33 -3.31 -9.70 6.74
CA CYS A 33 -3.28 -9.34 5.34
C CYS A 33 -3.89 -7.94 5.16
N ILE A 34 -3.06 -6.94 4.83
CA ILE A 34 -3.46 -5.54 4.68
C ILE A 34 -4.49 -5.44 3.57
N MET A 35 -4.23 -6.04 2.40
CA MET A 35 -5.17 -6.00 1.28
C MET A 35 -6.49 -6.68 1.61
N CYS A 36 -6.48 -7.78 2.36
CA CYS A 36 -7.70 -8.50 2.72
C CYS A 36 -8.56 -7.71 3.73
N SER A 37 -7.91 -7.01 4.66
CA SER A 37 -8.58 -6.34 5.78
C SER A 37 -8.94 -4.89 5.47
N HIS A 38 -8.22 -4.27 4.54
CA HIS A 38 -8.23 -2.82 4.27
C HIS A 38 -8.30 -2.48 2.78
N LEU A 39 -8.78 -3.40 1.94
CA LEU A 39 -8.85 -3.22 0.48
C LEU A 39 -9.49 -1.90 0.05
N PHE A 40 -10.52 -1.46 0.78
CA PHE A 40 -11.34 -0.30 0.47
C PHE A 40 -10.93 0.97 1.25
N ASP A 41 -9.85 0.91 2.04
CA ASP A 41 -9.34 2.05 2.79
C ASP A 41 -8.24 2.78 2.00
N SER A 42 -7.99 4.05 2.36
CA SER A 42 -6.88 4.81 1.79
C SER A 42 -5.53 4.34 2.33
N LEU A 43 -4.47 4.53 1.54
CA LEU A 43 -3.11 4.24 1.97
C LEU A 43 -2.75 4.98 3.26
N GLU A 44 -3.10 6.26 3.37
CA GLU A 44 -2.89 7.07 4.58
C GLU A 44 -3.53 6.42 5.81
N SER A 45 -4.82 6.02 5.71
CA SER A 45 -5.56 5.42 6.83
C SER A 45 -4.91 4.10 7.30
N VAL A 46 -4.47 3.27 6.36
CA VAL A 46 -3.78 2.02 6.67
C VAL A 46 -2.44 2.28 7.35
N THR A 47 -1.67 3.24 6.83
CA THR A 47 -0.36 3.57 7.40
C THR A 47 -0.45 4.11 8.82
N GLU A 48 -1.41 5.00 9.08
CA GLU A 48 -1.69 5.51 10.43
C GLU A 48 -2.12 4.40 11.38
N LYS A 49 -3.01 3.50 10.92
CA LYS A 49 -3.55 2.40 11.72
C LYS A 49 -2.48 1.43 12.21
N TYR A 50 -1.50 1.11 11.37
CA TYR A 50 -0.45 0.12 11.67
C TYR A 50 0.90 0.75 12.03
N GLY A 51 0.98 2.08 12.14
CA GLY A 51 2.24 2.78 12.40
C GLY A 51 3.30 2.48 11.34
N ILE A 52 2.88 2.41 10.07
CA ILE A 52 3.78 2.28 8.91
C ILE A 52 4.16 3.69 8.47
N GLU A 53 5.44 3.91 8.19
CA GLU A 53 5.91 5.21 7.69
C GLU A 53 5.35 5.44 6.27
N LEU A 54 4.47 6.42 6.13
CA LEU A 54 3.77 6.72 4.87
C LEU A 54 4.75 7.01 3.72
N ASP A 55 5.79 7.81 3.98
CA ASP A 55 6.81 8.12 2.99
C ASP A 55 7.60 6.88 2.56
N GLU A 56 7.80 5.91 3.46
CA GLU A 56 8.53 4.67 3.15
C GLU A 56 7.73 3.79 2.16
N ILE A 57 6.46 3.55 2.46
CA ILE A 57 5.61 2.72 1.61
C ILE A 57 5.33 3.40 0.27
N LEU A 58 5.08 4.72 0.27
CA LEU A 58 4.92 5.49 -0.97
C LEU A 58 6.14 5.38 -1.87
N ASN A 59 7.35 5.49 -1.31
CA ASN A 59 8.57 5.34 -2.09
C ASN A 59 8.73 3.92 -2.67
N LYS A 60 8.36 2.87 -1.94
CA LYS A 60 8.40 1.49 -2.46
C LYS A 60 7.37 1.25 -3.55
N LEU A 61 6.13 1.70 -3.34
CA LEU A 61 5.04 1.60 -4.31
C LEU A 61 5.41 2.34 -5.61
N ASN A 62 5.87 3.59 -5.51
CA ASN A 62 6.29 4.37 -6.66
C ASN A 62 7.51 3.76 -7.37
N ARG A 63 8.41 3.06 -6.67
CA ARG A 63 9.51 2.33 -7.31
C ARG A 63 9.02 1.11 -8.08
N ALA A 64 8.06 0.36 -7.53
CA ALA A 64 7.51 -0.83 -8.19
C ALA A 64 6.92 -0.48 -9.58
N ILE A 65 6.16 0.61 -9.68
CA ILE A 65 5.48 1.01 -10.92
C ILE A 65 6.37 1.70 -11.96
N ASN A 66 7.61 2.05 -11.59
CA ASN A 66 8.57 2.71 -12.49
C ASN A 66 9.72 1.77 -12.87
N SER A 67 9.59 0.46 -12.63
CA SER A 67 10.62 -0.56 -12.91
C SER A 67 10.42 -1.32 -14.21
#